data_AF-A0A164YCC4-F1
#
_entry.id   AF-A0A164YCC4-F1
#
_cell.length_a   1.000
_cell.length_b   1.000
_cell.length_c   1.000
_cell.angle_alpha   90.00
_cell.angle_beta   90.00
_cell.angle_gamma   90.00
#
_symmetry.space_group_name_H-M   'P 1'
#
loop_
_entity.id
_entity.type
_entity.pdbx_description
1 polymer ?
#
loop_
_entity_poly.entity_id
_entity_poly.type
_entity_poly.pdbx_seq_one_letter_code
_entity_poly.pdbx_strand_id
1 'polypeptide(L)'
;MDSLLTLEPNARQDWKVRVRVSRKWRHIRLNGHTAGVNMIFVDEYDKRIHAWMNSSIMLRLEPTMVEGDVFDIENFIVRRYRAHERNQCFHDDKRIFLTNSTVVTRCNGPYQFIPRHVFDCVPLSTVGHHATQDTYLIDVCGIVMEVEPIQHFSNTIGEEQFFVRFVLADNNNNTIKAIMWNELALSVHMTMALTSQHPLIAIISSCKALIWQGGIPIVANMQATRIFMNSSHPEAVTLGVDRSLNECSELLSKYAVITVLSKVRFAAWLYC
;
A
#
# COMPACT_ATOMS: atom_id res chain seq x y z
N MET A 1 0.01 -25.94 -12.30
CA MET A 1 -0.17 -24.48 -12.48
C MET A 1 1.19 -23.93 -12.79
N ASP A 2 1.30 -23.05 -13.77
CA ASP A 2 2.49 -22.24 -13.99
C ASP A 2 2.69 -21.27 -12.82
N SER A 3 3.95 -20.95 -12.49
CA SER A 3 4.28 -19.88 -11.54
C SER A 3 4.36 -18.54 -12.27
N LEU A 4 4.06 -17.44 -11.56
CA LEU A 4 4.26 -16.10 -12.09
C LEU A 4 5.73 -15.81 -12.41
N LEU A 5 6.68 -16.47 -11.74
CA LEU A 5 8.12 -16.36 -12.02
C LEU A 5 8.52 -16.85 -13.40
N THR A 6 7.87 -17.92 -13.86
CA THR A 6 8.25 -18.64 -15.08
C THR A 6 7.48 -18.15 -16.31
N LEU A 7 6.63 -17.13 -16.14
CA LEU A 7 5.89 -16.55 -17.24
C LEU A 7 6.83 -15.78 -18.17
N GLU A 8 6.76 -16.10 -19.46
CA GLU A 8 7.61 -15.49 -20.47
C GLU A 8 6.81 -14.59 -21.41
N PRO A 9 7.29 -13.36 -21.73
CA PRO A 9 6.59 -12.43 -22.60
C PRO A 9 6.77 -12.81 -24.08
N ASN A 10 6.05 -13.84 -24.52
CA ASN A 10 6.10 -14.39 -25.87
C ASN A 10 4.68 -14.54 -26.47
N ALA A 11 4.57 -15.22 -27.63
CA ALA A 11 3.29 -15.43 -28.31
C ALA A 11 2.40 -16.52 -27.69
N ARG A 12 2.91 -17.26 -26.69
CA ARG A 12 2.18 -18.34 -26.00
C ARG A 12 0.97 -17.78 -25.27
N GLN A 13 -0.14 -18.51 -25.31
CA GLN A 13 -1.40 -18.11 -24.68
C GLN A 13 -1.97 -19.14 -23.71
N ASP A 14 -1.60 -20.41 -23.81
CA ASP A 14 -2.09 -21.53 -23.00
C ASP A 14 -1.51 -21.56 -21.57
N TRP A 15 -1.12 -20.40 -21.04
CA TRP A 15 -0.71 -20.26 -19.66
C TRP A 15 -1.86 -20.55 -18.70
N LYS A 16 -1.54 -21.13 -17.54
CA LYS A 16 -2.49 -21.48 -16.50
C LYS A 16 -1.90 -21.22 -15.11
N VAL A 17 -2.41 -20.21 -14.42
CA VAL A 17 -1.91 -19.78 -13.10
C VAL A 17 -3.00 -19.89 -12.04
N ARG A 18 -2.61 -20.12 -10.78
CA ARG A 18 -3.47 -19.99 -9.61
C ARG A 18 -3.04 -18.78 -8.80
N VAL A 19 -3.90 -17.78 -8.70
CA VAL A 19 -3.52 -16.49 -8.12
C VAL A 19 -4.65 -15.87 -7.31
N ARG A 20 -4.27 -15.09 -6.29
CA ARG A 20 -5.17 -14.16 -5.61
C ARG A 20 -5.26 -12.85 -6.37
N VAL A 21 -6.47 -12.31 -6.54
CA VAL A 21 -6.66 -10.92 -7.01
C VAL A 21 -6.43 -9.99 -5.82
N SER A 22 -5.18 -9.59 -5.57
CA SER A 22 -4.83 -8.76 -4.42
C SER A 22 -5.35 -7.32 -4.55
N ARG A 23 -5.45 -6.80 -5.78
CA ARG A 23 -6.00 -5.48 -6.10
C ARG A 23 -6.83 -5.55 -7.38
N LYS A 24 -7.88 -4.75 -7.46
CA LYS A 24 -8.67 -4.52 -8.68
C LYS A 24 -9.13 -3.06 -8.75
N TRP A 25 -8.94 -2.40 -9.89
CA TRP A 25 -9.45 -1.04 -10.12
C TRP A 25 -9.72 -0.77 -11.59
N ARG A 26 -10.74 0.04 -11.87
CA ARG A 26 -11.08 0.47 -13.22
C ARG A 26 -10.16 1.59 -13.68
N HIS A 27 -9.71 1.51 -14.93
CA HIS A 27 -9.06 2.63 -15.60
C HIS A 27 -10.11 3.46 -16.33
N ILE A 28 -10.39 4.64 -15.79
CA ILE A 28 -11.36 5.60 -16.35
C ILE A 28 -10.58 6.61 -17.18
N ARG A 29 -11.00 6.80 -18.44
CA ARG A 29 -10.41 7.81 -19.34
C ARG A 29 -10.94 9.20 -18.99
N LEU A 30 -10.29 10.24 -19.54
CA LEU A 30 -10.70 11.64 -19.37
C LEU A 30 -12.15 11.92 -19.79
N ASN A 31 -12.70 11.13 -20.71
CA ASN A 31 -14.09 11.23 -21.15
C ASN A 31 -15.09 10.46 -20.27
N GLY A 32 -14.68 9.99 -19.09
CA GLY A 32 -15.52 9.24 -18.15
C GLY A 32 -15.74 7.77 -18.51
N HIS A 33 -15.34 7.32 -19.70
CA HIS A 33 -15.52 5.92 -20.10
C HIS A 33 -14.44 5.01 -19.50
N THR A 34 -14.86 3.82 -19.05
CA THR A 34 -13.94 2.79 -18.55
C THR A 34 -13.20 2.14 -19.72
N ALA A 35 -11.87 2.27 -19.76
CA ALA A 35 -11.02 1.61 -20.75
C ALA A 35 -10.82 0.12 -20.49
N GLY A 36 -10.93 -0.28 -19.23
CA GLY A 36 -10.67 -1.63 -18.76
C GLY A 36 -10.40 -1.66 -17.26
N VAL A 37 -9.93 -2.81 -16.78
CA VAL A 37 -9.68 -3.09 -15.37
C VAL A 37 -8.23 -3.53 -15.21
N ASN A 38 -7.55 -2.88 -14.28
CA ASN A 38 -6.25 -3.28 -13.78
C ASN A 38 -6.43 -4.18 -12.56
N MET A 39 -5.55 -5.17 -12.45
CA MET A 39 -5.49 -6.06 -11.29
C MET A 39 -4.04 -6.31 -10.91
N ILE A 40 -3.81 -6.66 -9.65
CA ILE A 40 -2.54 -7.27 -9.20
C ILE A 40 -2.85 -8.70 -8.79
N PHE A 41 -2.18 -9.64 -9.43
CA PHE A 41 -2.25 -11.06 -9.08
C PHE A 41 -1.08 -11.43 -8.19
N VAL A 42 -1.33 -12.35 -7.27
CA VAL A 42 -0.32 -12.89 -6.34
C VAL A 42 -0.39 -14.41 -6.32
N ASP A 43 0.74 -15.08 -6.49
CA ASP A 43 0.85 -16.55 -6.40
C ASP A 43 1.39 -17.03 -5.04
N GLU A 44 1.62 -18.32 -4.92
CA GLU A 44 2.12 -18.97 -3.70
C GLU A 44 3.58 -18.65 -3.34
N TYR A 45 4.33 -18.00 -4.23
CA TYR A 45 5.74 -17.65 -4.03
C TYR A 45 5.91 -16.16 -3.72
N ASP A 46 4.85 -15.53 -3.23
CA ASP A 46 4.75 -14.09 -2.95
C ASP A 46 5.04 -13.21 -4.17
N LYS A 47 4.88 -13.75 -5.40
CA LYS A 47 5.14 -12.96 -6.60
C LYS A 47 3.91 -12.20 -7.03
N ARG A 48 4.13 -10.92 -7.29
CA ARG A 48 3.11 -10.01 -7.81
C ARG A 48 3.30 -9.89 -9.32
N ILE A 49 2.20 -9.86 -10.07
CA ILE A 49 2.22 -9.47 -11.48
C ILE A 49 1.02 -8.56 -11.78
N HIS A 50 1.25 -7.53 -12.60
CA HIS A 50 0.16 -6.71 -13.09
C HIS A 50 -0.64 -7.49 -14.13
N ALA A 51 -1.96 -7.38 -14.06
CA ALA A 51 -2.86 -7.93 -15.05
C ALA A 51 -3.82 -6.87 -15.57
N TRP A 52 -4.14 -6.97 -16.85
CA TRP A 52 -5.03 -6.03 -17.54
C TRP A 52 -6.11 -6.79 -18.30
N MET A 53 -7.35 -6.31 -18.17
CA MET A 53 -8.45 -6.65 -19.08
C MET A 53 -9.00 -5.38 -19.71
N ASN A 54 -9.22 -5.40 -21.01
CA ASN A 54 -9.81 -4.25 -21.70
C ASN A 54 -11.35 -4.28 -21.58
N SER A 55 -12.00 -3.15 -21.91
CA SER A 55 -13.45 -3.00 -21.76
C SER A 55 -14.31 -3.99 -22.55
N SER A 56 -13.81 -4.58 -23.65
CA SER A 56 -14.60 -5.52 -24.47
C SER A 56 -14.88 -6.86 -23.77
N ILE A 57 -14.02 -7.27 -22.82
CA ILE A 57 -14.17 -8.51 -22.04
C ILE A 57 -14.58 -8.26 -20.59
N MET A 58 -14.59 -7.00 -20.16
CA MET A 58 -14.87 -6.60 -18.78
C MET A 58 -16.23 -7.11 -18.31
N LEU A 59 -17.30 -6.92 -19.11
CA LEU A 59 -18.66 -7.35 -18.76
C LEU A 59 -18.76 -8.86 -18.47
N ARG A 60 -17.90 -9.67 -19.10
CA ARG A 60 -17.86 -11.13 -18.93
C ARG A 60 -17.05 -11.54 -17.71
N LEU A 61 -15.87 -10.94 -17.50
CA LEU A 61 -14.89 -11.43 -16.54
C LEU A 61 -14.88 -10.67 -15.21
N GLU A 62 -15.04 -9.34 -15.24
CA GLU A 62 -14.92 -8.49 -14.04
C GLU A 62 -15.86 -8.88 -12.89
N PRO A 63 -17.15 -9.25 -13.14
CA PRO A 63 -18.05 -9.64 -12.06
C PRO A 63 -17.61 -10.90 -11.30
N THR A 64 -16.90 -11.81 -11.96
CA THR A 64 -16.41 -13.05 -11.35
C THR A 64 -15.15 -12.82 -10.51
N MET A 65 -14.30 -11.88 -10.93
CA MET A 65 -12.99 -11.65 -10.34
C MET A 65 -13.05 -10.72 -9.12
N VAL A 66 -13.46 -11.25 -7.97
CA VAL A 66 -13.57 -10.48 -6.73
C VAL A 66 -12.18 -10.20 -6.12
N GLU A 67 -11.93 -8.94 -5.70
CA GLU A 67 -10.69 -8.59 -4.99
C GLU A 67 -10.62 -9.34 -3.65
N GLY A 68 -9.45 -9.88 -3.33
CA GLY A 68 -9.20 -10.72 -2.16
C GLY A 68 -9.37 -12.22 -2.41
N ASP A 69 -10.11 -12.63 -3.43
CA ASP A 69 -10.36 -14.05 -3.74
C ASP A 69 -9.28 -14.69 -4.62
N VAL A 70 -9.26 -16.02 -4.67
CA VAL A 70 -8.30 -16.83 -5.42
C VAL A 70 -8.96 -17.51 -6.61
N PHE A 71 -8.29 -17.48 -7.76
CA PHE A 71 -8.80 -17.99 -9.03
C PHE A 71 -7.74 -18.77 -9.79
N ASP A 72 -8.20 -19.76 -10.53
CA ASP A 72 -7.45 -20.40 -11.61
C ASP A 72 -7.74 -19.62 -12.90
N ILE A 73 -6.71 -19.06 -13.52
CA ILE A 73 -6.80 -18.22 -14.71
C ILE A 73 -6.03 -18.90 -15.85
N GLU A 74 -6.71 -19.10 -16.97
CA GLU A 74 -6.20 -19.84 -18.13
C GLU A 74 -6.33 -18.99 -19.40
N ASN A 75 -5.51 -19.29 -20.41
CA ASN A 75 -5.62 -18.73 -21.75
C ASN A 75 -5.43 -17.19 -21.80
N PHE A 76 -4.24 -16.72 -21.43
CA PHE A 76 -3.89 -15.30 -21.40
C PHE A 76 -2.53 -15.03 -22.03
N ILE A 77 -2.24 -13.78 -22.36
CA ILE A 77 -0.97 -13.37 -22.99
C ILE A 77 -0.09 -12.68 -21.97
N VAL A 78 1.22 -12.92 -22.01
CA VAL A 78 2.21 -12.18 -21.23
C VAL A 78 2.96 -11.23 -22.17
N ARG A 79 3.14 -9.97 -21.77
CA ARG A 79 3.89 -8.98 -22.57
C ARG A 79 4.78 -8.13 -21.68
N ARG A 80 5.84 -7.59 -22.28
CA ARG A 80 6.68 -6.59 -21.63
C ARG A 80 5.96 -5.25 -21.46
N TYR A 81 6.36 -4.50 -20.44
CA TYR A 81 5.99 -3.09 -20.32
C TYR A 81 6.56 -2.27 -21.48
N ARG A 82 5.83 -1.23 -21.89
CA ARG A 82 6.35 -0.22 -22.82
C ARG A 82 7.14 0.84 -22.04
N ALA A 83 8.13 1.46 -22.69
CA ALA A 83 9.09 2.38 -22.08
C ALA A 83 8.49 3.62 -21.38
N HIS A 84 7.23 3.99 -21.66
CA HIS A 84 6.59 5.20 -21.14
C HIS A 84 5.36 4.91 -20.29
N GLU A 85 5.19 3.67 -19.83
CA GLU A 85 4.09 3.33 -18.93
C GLU A 85 4.36 3.83 -17.51
N ARG A 86 3.42 4.60 -16.98
CA ARG A 86 3.48 5.26 -15.68
C ARG A 86 2.62 4.54 -14.66
N ASN A 87 2.86 4.85 -13.39
CA ASN A 87 2.08 4.35 -12.25
C ASN A 87 2.03 2.82 -12.14
N GLN A 88 3.13 2.15 -12.48
CA GLN A 88 3.32 0.74 -12.20
C GLN A 88 3.42 0.53 -10.69
N CYS A 89 2.68 -0.43 -10.14
CA CYS A 89 2.55 -0.59 -8.69
C CYS A 89 3.80 -1.18 -8.02
N PHE A 90 4.68 -1.79 -8.80
CA PHE A 90 5.94 -2.39 -8.39
C PHE A 90 6.81 -2.58 -9.64
N HIS A 91 8.09 -2.85 -9.44
CA HIS A 91 9.03 -3.09 -10.53
C HIS A 91 8.87 -4.51 -11.09
N ASP A 92 8.46 -4.62 -12.36
CA ASP A 92 8.43 -5.88 -13.11
C ASP A 92 8.68 -5.58 -14.60
N ASP A 93 9.19 -6.55 -15.35
CA ASP A 93 9.49 -6.41 -16.77
C ASP A 93 8.31 -6.81 -17.66
N LYS A 94 7.32 -7.51 -17.10
CA LYS A 94 6.18 -8.11 -17.80
C LYS A 94 4.86 -7.97 -17.05
N ARG A 95 3.78 -8.20 -17.78
CA ARG A 95 2.40 -8.21 -17.28
C ARG A 95 1.50 -9.13 -18.08
N ILE A 96 0.39 -9.49 -17.46
CA ILE A 96 -0.66 -10.35 -18.04
C ILE A 96 -1.71 -9.50 -18.76
N PHE A 97 -2.13 -9.96 -19.93
CA PHE A 97 -3.26 -9.48 -20.68
C PHE A 97 -4.31 -10.58 -20.78
N LEU A 98 -5.46 -10.35 -20.16
CA LEU A 98 -6.62 -11.21 -20.36
C LEU A 98 -7.22 -10.95 -21.73
N THR A 99 -7.69 -12.01 -22.37
CA THR A 99 -8.17 -12.04 -23.75
C THR A 99 -9.61 -12.56 -23.82
N ASN A 100 -10.17 -12.64 -25.03
CA ASN A 100 -11.46 -13.29 -25.25
C ASN A 100 -11.44 -14.79 -24.90
N SER A 101 -10.28 -15.46 -25.06
CA SER A 101 -10.12 -16.88 -24.75
C SER A 101 -9.88 -17.14 -23.26
N THR A 102 -9.61 -16.11 -22.46
CA THR A 102 -9.36 -16.25 -21.03
C THR A 102 -10.55 -16.89 -20.32
N VAL A 103 -10.23 -17.92 -19.54
CA VAL A 103 -11.15 -18.62 -18.63
C VAL A 103 -10.73 -18.30 -17.20
N VAL A 104 -11.71 -17.93 -16.37
CA VAL A 104 -11.50 -17.64 -14.95
C VAL A 104 -12.41 -18.53 -14.14
N THR A 105 -11.83 -19.33 -13.25
CA THR A 105 -12.56 -20.24 -12.37
C THR A 105 -12.20 -19.93 -10.93
N ARG A 106 -13.19 -19.79 -10.04
CA ARG A 106 -12.93 -19.61 -8.61
C ARG A 106 -12.20 -20.85 -8.06
N CYS A 107 -11.14 -20.64 -7.29
CA CYS A 107 -10.39 -21.74 -6.71
C CYS A 107 -11.20 -22.39 -5.59
N ASN A 108 -11.48 -23.69 -5.74
CA ASN A 108 -12.13 -24.50 -4.70
C ASN A 108 -11.12 -25.32 -3.87
N GLY A 109 -9.84 -25.31 -4.26
CA GLY A 109 -8.77 -26.04 -3.58
C GLY A 109 -8.15 -25.26 -2.42
N PRO A 110 -7.13 -25.80 -1.74
CA PRO A 110 -6.40 -25.07 -0.72
C PRO A 110 -5.66 -23.88 -1.35
N TYR A 111 -5.80 -22.71 -0.75
CA TYR A 111 -5.15 -21.46 -1.18
C TYR A 111 -4.64 -20.62 0.00
N GLN A 112 -4.64 -21.18 1.21
CA GLN A 112 -4.23 -20.50 2.44
C GLN A 112 -2.75 -20.11 2.47
N PHE A 113 -1.93 -20.74 1.63
CA PHE A 113 -0.53 -20.41 1.42
C PHE A 113 -0.32 -19.24 0.43
N ILE A 114 -1.33 -18.84 -0.33
CA ILE A 114 -1.24 -17.66 -1.20
C ILE A 114 -1.51 -16.43 -0.33
N PRO A 115 -0.53 -15.53 -0.14
CA PRO A 115 -0.67 -14.39 0.74
C PRO A 115 -1.82 -13.48 0.28
N ARG A 116 -2.43 -12.77 1.24
CA ARG A 116 -3.48 -11.79 0.93
C ARG A 116 -2.90 -10.56 0.24
N HIS A 117 -1.77 -10.11 0.75
CA HIS A 117 -1.07 -8.92 0.28
C HIS A 117 0.43 -9.21 0.32
N VAL A 118 1.14 -8.63 -0.65
CA VAL A 118 2.59 -8.60 -0.70
C VAL A 118 2.98 -7.14 -0.84
N PHE A 119 3.77 -6.66 0.09
CA PHE A 119 4.25 -5.29 0.13
C PHE A 119 5.76 -5.26 -0.13
N ASP A 120 6.23 -4.12 -0.62
CA ASP A 120 7.65 -3.78 -0.72
C ASP A 120 7.82 -2.37 -0.19
N CYS A 121 7.71 -2.25 1.14
CA CYS A 121 7.69 -0.97 1.81
C CYS A 121 9.07 -0.31 1.75
N VAL A 122 9.16 0.84 1.09
CA VAL A 122 10.40 1.63 1.07
C VAL A 122 10.55 2.42 2.38
N PRO A 123 11.79 2.67 2.86
CA PRO A 123 12.01 3.51 4.02
C PRO A 123 11.45 4.93 3.83
N LEU A 124 10.88 5.53 4.88
CA LEU A 124 10.26 6.86 4.77
C LEU A 124 11.26 7.94 4.32
N SER A 125 12.53 7.79 4.69
CA SER A 125 13.63 8.67 4.30
C SER A 125 13.95 8.67 2.81
N THR A 126 13.55 7.63 2.05
CA THR A 126 13.81 7.55 0.61
C THR A 126 12.66 8.07 -0.25
N VAL A 127 11.50 8.41 0.33
CA VAL A 127 10.32 8.87 -0.43
C VAL A 127 10.64 10.05 -1.34
N GLY A 128 11.51 10.98 -0.90
CA GLY A 128 11.96 12.10 -1.72
C GLY A 128 12.65 11.69 -3.02
N HIS A 129 13.41 10.60 -3.03
CA HIS A 129 14.00 10.05 -4.25
C HIS A 129 12.93 9.46 -5.17
N HIS A 130 11.96 8.73 -4.63
CA HIS A 130 10.86 8.17 -5.42
C HIS A 130 9.93 9.24 -6.00
N ALA A 131 9.90 10.44 -5.42
CA ALA A 131 9.14 11.57 -5.92
C ALA A 131 9.74 12.21 -7.19
N THR A 132 10.98 11.87 -7.58
CA THR A 132 11.63 12.42 -8.79
C THR A 132 11.33 11.64 -10.07
N GLN A 133 10.47 10.60 -10.00
CA GLN A 133 10.10 9.75 -11.12
C GLN A 133 8.58 9.58 -11.22
N ASP A 134 8.09 9.21 -12.41
CA ASP A 134 6.65 9.04 -12.67
C ASP A 134 6.24 7.60 -13.05
N THR A 135 7.22 6.70 -13.19
CA THR A 135 7.04 5.30 -13.63
C THR A 135 6.40 4.43 -12.56
N TYR A 136 6.85 4.51 -11.31
CA TYR A 136 6.50 3.58 -10.24
C TYR A 136 5.73 4.26 -9.11
N LEU A 137 4.80 3.51 -8.54
CA LEU A 137 4.21 3.74 -7.22
C LEU A 137 5.04 2.98 -6.18
N ILE A 138 4.91 3.36 -4.92
CA ILE A 138 5.64 2.75 -3.81
C ILE A 138 4.68 2.25 -2.73
N ASP A 139 5.15 1.32 -1.91
CA ASP A 139 4.52 0.99 -0.64
C ASP A 139 5.30 1.71 0.48
N VAL A 140 4.62 2.21 1.51
CA VAL A 140 5.25 2.79 2.72
C VAL A 140 4.58 2.27 3.98
N CYS A 141 5.35 2.10 5.06
CA CYS A 141 4.85 1.73 6.37
C CYS A 141 5.30 2.75 7.43
N GLY A 142 4.40 3.15 8.31
CA GLY A 142 4.71 4.12 9.36
C GLY A 142 3.66 4.18 10.46
N ILE A 143 4.05 4.76 11.59
CA ILE A 143 3.16 5.12 12.69
C ILE A 143 2.39 6.37 12.28
N VAL A 144 1.06 6.32 12.37
CA VAL A 144 0.16 7.42 12.05
C VAL A 144 0.16 8.44 13.19
N MET A 145 0.52 9.68 12.85
CA MET A 145 0.65 10.83 13.74
C MET A 145 -0.10 12.03 13.14
N GLU A 146 -0.46 12.99 13.99
CA GLU A 146 -0.94 14.32 13.57
C GLU A 146 -2.04 14.30 12.49
N VAL A 147 -3.07 13.48 12.69
CA VAL A 147 -4.19 13.38 11.74
C VAL A 147 -5.02 14.67 11.79
N GLU A 148 -5.05 15.41 10.68
CA GLU A 148 -5.85 16.62 10.53
C GLU A 148 -7.34 16.27 10.37
N PRO A 149 -8.27 17.21 10.66
CA PRO A 149 -9.67 17.06 10.26
C PRO A 149 -9.81 16.92 8.74
N ILE A 150 -10.90 16.27 8.30
CA ILE A 150 -11.25 16.21 6.88
C ILE A 150 -11.43 17.64 6.35
N GLN A 151 -10.80 17.90 5.21
CA GLN A 151 -10.88 19.16 4.49
C GLN A 151 -11.64 18.97 3.18
N HIS A 152 -12.46 19.96 2.83
CA HIS A 152 -13.23 19.98 1.58
C HIS A 152 -12.50 20.84 0.54
N PHE A 153 -12.58 20.41 -0.71
CA PHE A 153 -11.96 21.08 -1.85
C PHE A 153 -12.87 20.93 -3.07
N SER A 154 -13.35 22.02 -3.63
CA SER A 154 -14.00 22.01 -4.95
C SER A 154 -12.93 22.17 -6.02
N ASN A 155 -12.85 21.21 -6.94
CA ASN A 155 -11.93 21.31 -8.07
C ASN A 155 -12.37 22.42 -9.06
N THR A 156 -11.52 22.73 -10.04
CA THR A 156 -11.80 23.79 -11.04
C THR A 156 -13.03 23.52 -11.91
N ILE A 157 -13.57 22.30 -11.88
CA ILE A 157 -14.75 21.86 -12.64
C ILE A 157 -16.01 21.85 -11.74
N GLY A 158 -15.86 22.23 -10.46
CA GLY A 158 -16.94 22.28 -9.48
C GLY A 158 -17.26 20.95 -8.81
N GLU A 159 -16.47 19.90 -9.04
CA GLU A 159 -16.65 18.65 -8.31
C GLU A 159 -16.07 18.78 -6.90
N GLU A 160 -16.91 18.48 -5.90
CA GLU A 160 -16.47 18.39 -4.52
C GLU A 160 -15.60 17.15 -4.31
N GLN A 161 -14.41 17.40 -3.78
CA GLN A 161 -13.50 16.41 -3.26
C GLN A 161 -13.23 16.73 -1.81
N PHE A 162 -12.75 15.74 -1.08
CA PHE A 162 -12.29 15.95 0.28
C PHE A 162 -11.08 15.08 0.53
N PHE A 163 -10.26 15.50 1.49
CA PHE A 163 -9.03 14.82 1.82
C PHE A 163 -8.73 14.93 3.31
N VAL A 164 -7.85 14.05 3.77
CA VAL A 164 -7.26 14.09 5.10
C VAL A 164 -5.74 14.10 4.96
N ARG A 165 -5.07 14.89 5.81
CA ARG A 165 -3.62 14.86 5.92
C ARG A 165 -3.22 14.27 7.26
N PHE A 166 -2.11 13.56 7.26
CA PHE A 166 -1.49 13.01 8.46
C PHE A 166 -0.01 12.79 8.22
N VAL A 167 0.72 12.54 9.30
CA VAL A 167 2.15 12.23 9.26
C VAL A 167 2.34 10.73 9.48
N LEU A 168 3.19 10.12 8.67
CA LEU A 168 3.77 8.81 8.97
C LEU A 168 5.16 9.01 9.56
N ALA A 169 5.45 8.33 10.66
CA ALA A 169 6.76 8.32 11.30
C ALA A 169 7.33 6.89 11.39
N ASP A 170 8.65 6.75 11.24
CA ASP A 170 9.36 5.51 11.58
C ASP A 170 10.02 5.62 12.97
N ASN A 171 10.71 4.56 13.40
CA ASN A 171 11.40 4.53 14.69
C ASN A 171 12.72 5.34 14.71
N ASN A 172 13.13 5.89 13.57
CA ASN A 172 14.33 6.72 13.42
C ASN A 172 14.00 8.22 13.29
N ASN A 173 12.77 8.61 13.64
CA ASN A 173 12.25 9.98 13.51
C ASN A 173 12.21 10.51 12.06
N ASN A 174 12.31 9.63 11.04
CA ASN A 174 11.99 10.05 9.69
C ASN A 174 10.48 10.18 9.56
N THR A 175 10.03 11.26 8.93
CA THR A 175 8.61 11.52 8.74
C THR A 175 8.28 11.83 7.29
N ILE A 176 7.06 11.46 6.89
CA ILE A 176 6.50 11.83 5.59
C ILE A 176 5.05 12.25 5.76
N LYS A 177 4.64 13.32 5.09
CA LYS A 177 3.22 13.68 5.03
C LYS A 177 2.49 12.80 4.03
N ALA A 178 1.33 12.30 4.44
CA ALA A 178 0.41 11.55 3.61
C ALA A 178 -0.86 12.36 3.37
N ILE A 179 -1.36 12.34 2.14
CA ILE A 179 -2.64 12.98 1.76
C ILE A 179 -3.54 11.93 1.12
N MET A 180 -4.60 11.54 1.82
CA MET A 180 -5.58 10.59 1.31
C MET A 180 -6.84 11.33 0.89
N TRP A 181 -7.35 11.01 -0.30
CA TRP A 181 -8.51 11.62 -0.92
C TRP A 181 -9.73 10.70 -0.88
N ASN A 182 -10.91 11.30 -0.83
CA ASN A 182 -12.22 10.66 -0.99
C ASN A 182 -12.41 9.44 -0.06
N GLU A 183 -12.76 8.27 -0.59
CA GLU A 183 -13.03 7.06 0.19
C GLU A 183 -11.89 6.70 1.16
N LEU A 184 -10.63 6.88 0.77
CA LEU A 184 -9.49 6.62 1.64
C LEU A 184 -9.37 7.67 2.76
N ALA A 185 -9.79 8.91 2.52
CA ALA A 185 -9.87 9.93 3.56
C ALA A 185 -10.89 9.56 4.64
N LEU A 186 -12.08 9.10 4.22
CA LEU A 186 -13.12 8.60 5.14
C LEU A 186 -12.60 7.39 5.93
N SER A 187 -11.96 6.44 5.25
CA SER A 187 -11.43 5.23 5.88
C SER A 187 -10.41 5.53 6.99
N VAL A 188 -9.47 6.45 6.73
CA VAL A 188 -8.50 6.90 7.75
C VAL A 188 -9.22 7.56 8.91
N HIS A 189 -10.12 8.50 8.64
CA HIS A 189 -10.82 9.26 9.67
C HIS A 189 -11.70 8.37 10.55
N MET A 190 -12.47 7.45 9.95
CA MET A 190 -13.28 6.48 10.68
C MET A 190 -12.42 5.54 11.53
N THR A 191 -11.29 5.06 10.99
CA THR A 191 -10.40 4.17 11.75
C THR A 191 -9.85 4.87 12.98
N MET A 192 -9.42 6.14 12.85
CA MET A 192 -8.96 6.96 13.97
C MET A 192 -10.03 7.15 15.05
N ALA A 193 -11.29 7.34 14.66
CA ALA A 193 -12.38 7.56 15.60
C ALA A 193 -12.82 6.27 16.34
N LEU A 194 -12.64 5.11 15.71
CA LEU A 194 -13.18 3.83 16.20
C LEU A 194 -12.13 2.94 16.87
N THR A 195 -10.84 3.13 16.57
CA THR A 195 -9.78 2.28 17.11
C THR A 195 -9.37 2.71 18.51
N SER A 196 -9.19 1.74 19.40
CA SER A 196 -8.49 1.91 20.68
C SER A 196 -7.04 1.42 20.64
N GLN A 197 -6.61 0.86 19.50
CA GLN A 197 -5.27 0.30 19.33
C GLN A 197 -4.26 1.40 19.02
N HIS A 198 -3.30 1.58 19.92
CA HIS A 198 -2.18 2.50 19.76
C HIS A 198 -0.84 1.79 20.03
N PRO A 199 0.24 2.15 19.30
CA PRO A 199 0.26 3.11 18.19
C PRO A 199 -0.53 2.61 16.97
N LEU A 200 -1.13 3.52 16.21
CA LEU A 200 -1.79 3.17 14.94
C LEU A 200 -0.74 3.07 13.85
N ILE A 201 -0.60 1.92 13.21
CA ILE A 201 0.38 1.67 12.16
C ILE A 201 -0.34 1.51 10.83
N ALA A 202 0.11 2.25 9.82
CA ALA A 202 -0.44 2.16 8.47
C ALA A 202 0.60 1.60 7.50
N ILE A 203 0.16 0.66 6.67
CA ILE A 203 0.80 0.36 5.39
C ILE A 203 -0.03 1.03 4.30
N ILE A 204 0.56 1.97 3.57
CA ILE A 204 -0.05 2.58 2.39
C ILE A 204 0.60 1.96 1.16
N SER A 205 -0.16 1.12 0.45
CA SER A 205 0.34 0.37 -0.70
C SER A 205 0.00 1.05 -2.02
N SER A 206 0.88 0.96 -3.01
CA SER A 206 0.74 1.58 -4.34
C SER A 206 0.40 3.07 -4.27
N CYS A 207 1.06 3.83 -3.40
CA CYS A 207 0.90 5.28 -3.31
C CYS A 207 1.88 6.02 -4.23
N LYS A 208 1.54 7.27 -4.57
CA LYS A 208 2.38 8.13 -5.39
C LYS A 208 3.23 9.00 -4.50
N ALA A 209 4.55 8.88 -4.62
CA ALA A 209 5.49 9.87 -4.09
C ALA A 209 5.49 11.11 -4.99
N LEU A 210 5.38 12.30 -4.39
CA LEU A 210 5.32 13.58 -5.08
C LEU A 210 6.09 14.64 -4.31
N ILE A 211 6.58 15.66 -5.02
CA ILE A 211 7.10 16.88 -4.39
C ILE A 211 5.96 17.90 -4.32
N TRP A 212 5.59 18.28 -3.10
CA TRP A 212 4.61 19.34 -2.82
C TRP A 212 5.28 20.72 -2.77
N GLN A 213 4.45 21.76 -2.63
CA GLN A 213 4.89 23.15 -2.46
C GLN A 213 6.01 23.26 -1.42
N GLY A 214 7.04 24.05 -1.75
CA GLY A 214 8.22 24.22 -0.91
C GLY A 214 9.25 23.09 -1.01
N GLY A 215 9.10 22.16 -1.97
CA GLY A 215 10.07 21.08 -2.18
C GLY A 215 9.90 19.89 -1.22
N ILE A 216 8.77 19.83 -0.52
CA ILE A 216 8.53 18.84 0.54
C ILE A 216 7.99 17.55 -0.10
N PRO A 217 8.63 16.39 0.11
CA PRO A 217 8.10 15.13 -0.38
C PRO A 217 6.85 14.71 0.40
N ILE A 218 5.87 14.16 -0.32
CA ILE A 218 4.62 13.62 0.24
C ILE A 218 4.26 12.30 -0.44
N VAL A 219 3.34 11.55 0.16
CA VAL A 219 2.64 10.44 -0.50
C VAL A 219 1.16 10.73 -0.66
N ALA A 220 0.60 10.40 -1.82
CA ALA A 220 -0.83 10.55 -2.11
C ALA A 220 -1.41 9.26 -2.71
N ASN A 221 -2.71 9.03 -2.53
CA ASN A 221 -3.35 7.87 -3.13
C ASN A 221 -3.60 8.03 -4.64
N MET A 222 -3.46 6.91 -5.34
CA MET A 222 -3.87 6.65 -6.72
C MET A 222 -5.00 5.61 -6.72
N GLN A 223 -5.54 5.29 -7.90
CA GLN A 223 -6.62 4.29 -8.02
C GLN A 223 -6.23 2.89 -7.47
N ALA A 224 -4.95 2.53 -7.58
CA ALA A 224 -4.43 1.26 -7.09
C ALA A 224 -4.20 1.24 -5.56
N THR A 225 -4.23 2.41 -4.91
CA THR A 225 -3.83 2.53 -3.51
C THR A 225 -4.81 1.82 -2.59
N ARG A 226 -4.26 1.17 -1.56
CA ARG A 226 -5.00 0.65 -0.41
C ARG A 226 -4.24 0.99 0.86
N ILE A 227 -4.97 1.19 1.96
CA ILE A 227 -4.40 1.42 3.28
C ILE A 227 -4.77 0.27 4.21
N PHE A 228 -3.78 -0.22 4.96
CA PHE A 228 -3.94 -1.30 5.93
C PHE A 228 -3.51 -0.80 7.30
N MET A 229 -4.48 -0.65 8.19
CA MET A 229 -4.26 -0.19 9.56
C MET A 229 -4.07 -1.39 10.49
N ASN A 230 -3.03 -1.36 11.32
CA ASN A 230 -2.63 -2.42 12.24
C ASN A 230 -2.63 -3.81 11.58
N SER A 231 -2.05 -3.86 10.39
CA SER A 231 -1.88 -5.09 9.63
C SER A 231 -1.07 -6.12 10.42
N SER A 232 -1.41 -7.40 10.31
CA SER A 232 -0.60 -8.50 10.82
C SER A 232 0.63 -8.80 9.95
N HIS A 233 0.90 -7.98 8.93
CA HIS A 233 2.08 -8.12 8.08
C HIS A 233 3.37 -7.86 8.88
N PRO A 234 4.46 -8.62 8.66
CA PRO A 234 5.69 -8.49 9.43
C PRO A 234 6.24 -7.06 9.54
N GLU A 235 6.15 -6.25 8.48
CA GLU A 235 6.62 -4.86 8.48
C GLU A 235 5.90 -3.99 9.51
N ALA A 236 4.57 -4.11 9.60
CA ALA A 236 3.77 -3.36 10.57
C ALA A 236 3.98 -3.88 12.00
N VAL A 237 4.04 -5.20 12.17
CA VAL A 237 4.28 -5.83 13.48
C VAL A 237 5.63 -5.43 14.04
N THR A 238 6.69 -5.50 13.23
CA THR A 238 8.06 -5.14 13.63
C THR A 238 8.13 -3.68 14.06
N LEU A 239 7.57 -2.77 13.25
CA LEU A 239 7.56 -1.35 13.58
C LEU A 239 6.88 -1.08 14.94
N GLY A 240 5.77 -1.77 15.21
CA GLY A 240 5.03 -1.63 16.47
C GLY A 240 5.78 -2.16 17.69
N VAL A 241 6.38 -3.34 17.58
CA VAL A 241 7.18 -3.93 18.67
C VAL A 241 8.37 -3.04 19.00
N ASP A 242 9.12 -2.60 18.00
CA ASP A 242 10.27 -1.71 18.18
C ASP A 242 9.87 -0.38 18.84
N ARG A 243 8.70 0.16 18.45
CA ARG A 243 8.19 1.40 19.05
C ARG A 243 7.91 1.22 20.54
N SER A 244 7.23 0.13 20.93
CA SER A 244 6.96 -0.17 22.34
C SER A 244 8.24 -0.37 23.14
N LEU A 245 9.25 -1.03 22.58
CA LEU A 245 10.55 -1.22 23.24
C LEU A 245 11.29 0.11 23.46
N ASN A 246 11.28 1.00 22.48
CA ASN A 246 11.89 2.32 22.58
C ASN A 246 11.22 3.16 23.69
N GLU A 247 9.90 3.16 23.76
CA GLU A 247 9.15 3.87 24.80
C GLU A 247 9.44 3.30 26.20
N CYS A 248 9.52 1.97 26.35
CA CYS A 248 9.94 1.34 27.60
C CYS A 248 11.37 1.75 28.01
N SER A 249 12.32 1.77 27.07
CA SER A 249 13.71 2.18 27.33
C SER A 249 13.82 3.64 27.76
N GLU A 250 13.07 4.54 27.11
CA GLU A 250 13.02 5.95 27.49
C GLU A 250 12.43 6.15 28.90
N LEU A 251 11.37 5.40 29.25
CA LEU A 251 10.78 5.44 30.59
C LEU A 251 11.78 4.96 31.63
N LEU A 252 12.41 3.80 31.42
CA LEU A 252 13.44 3.27 32.33
C LEU A 252 14.58 4.26 32.53
N SER A 253 15.03 4.91 31.45
CA SER A 253 16.07 5.95 31.52
C SER A 253 15.62 7.15 32.37
N LYS A 254 14.38 7.64 32.18
CA LYS A 254 13.81 8.71 33.00
C LYS A 254 13.70 8.32 34.48
N TYR A 255 13.24 7.10 34.78
CA TYR A 255 13.16 6.57 36.15
C TYR A 255 14.54 6.42 36.80
N ALA A 256 15.56 5.97 36.06
CA ALA A 256 16.93 5.89 36.55
C ALA A 256 17.49 7.27 36.91
N VAL A 257 17.26 8.28 36.06
CA VAL A 257 17.68 9.68 36.32
C VAL A 257 16.99 10.24 37.58
N ILE A 258 15.67 10.02 37.74
CA ILE A 258 14.93 10.45 38.93
C ILE A 258 15.50 9.79 40.20
N THR A 259 15.84 8.50 40.14
CA THR A 259 16.39 7.74 41.27
C THR A 259 17.80 8.22 41.66
N VAL A 260 18.63 8.60 40.68
CA VAL A 260 19.95 9.19 40.95
C VAL A 260 19.79 10.58 41.57
N LEU A 261 18.90 11.43 41.03
CA LEU A 261 18.64 12.77 41.58
C LEU A 261 18.07 12.73 43.00
N SER A 262 17.19 11.77 43.31
CA SER A 262 16.65 11.61 44.67
C SER A 262 17.73 11.17 45.67
N LYS A 263 18.64 10.27 45.27
CA LYS A 263 19.79 9.86 46.10
C LYS A 263 20.76 11.02 46.35
N VAL A 264 21.04 11.86 45.34
CA VAL A 264 21.90 13.05 45.50
C VAL A 264 21.27 14.07 46.46
N ARG A 265 19.94 14.29 46.37
CA ARG A 265 19.22 15.17 47.30
C ARG A 265 19.18 14.64 48.74
N PHE A 266 19.05 13.33 48.92
CA PHE A 266 19.13 12.71 50.26
C PHE A 266 20.54 12.81 50.85
N ALA A 267 21.60 12.64 50.05
CA ALA A 267 22.97 12.82 50.51
C ALA A 267 23.23 14.27 50.95
N ALA A 268 22.69 15.27 50.24
CA ALA A 268 22.83 16.68 50.61
C ALA A 268 22.14 17.05 51.95
N TRP A 269 21.14 16.28 52.39
CA TRP A 269 20.48 16.46 53.69
C TRP A 269 21.23 15.83 54.87
N LEU A 270 22.16 14.91 54.62
CA LEU A 270 22.95 14.24 55.65
C LEU A 270 24.25 14.99 56.03
N TYR A 271 24.53 16.11 55.38
CA TYR A 271 25.73 16.95 55.62
C TYR A 271 25.40 18.39 56.07
N CYS A 272 24.16 18.65 56.51
CA CYS A 272 23.75 19.84 57.25
C CYS A 272 23.34 19.45 58.67
#